data_AF-A0A7Y2EXQ0-F1
#
_entry.id   AF-A0A7Y2EXQ0-F1
#
_cell.length_a   1.000
_cell.length_b   1.000
_cell.length_c   1.000
_cell.angle_alpha   90.00
_cell.angle_beta   90.00
_cell.angle_gamma   90.00
#
_symmetry.space_group_name_H-M   'P 1'
#
loop_
_entity.id
_entity.type
_entity.pdbx_description
1 polymer ?
#
loop_
_entity_poly.entity_id
_entity_poly.type
_entity_poly.pdbx_seq_one_letter_code
_entity_poly.pdbx_strand_id
1 'polypeptide(L)'
;MAAKKKTTTRWYDGSTPLEELSASEQVAHEIVLEFGDLAPSVGRIMDADLDEDQRLTAMVSFRDSLDEPGDPNRDPRVAIANAGT
;
A
#
# COMPACT_ATOMS: atom_id res chain seq x y z
N MET A 1 -15.84 -18.85 11.02
CA MET A 1 -15.14 -17.60 10.66
C MET A 1 -14.07 -17.95 9.65
N ALA A 2 -14.23 -17.57 8.38
CA ALA A 2 -13.24 -17.86 7.36
C ALA A 2 -12.03 -16.94 7.58
N ALA A 3 -10.87 -17.52 7.90
CA ALA A 3 -9.62 -16.78 7.87
C ALA A 3 -9.42 -16.28 6.44
N LYS A 4 -9.60 -14.97 6.22
CA LYS A 4 -9.19 -14.31 4.97
C LYS A 4 -7.73 -14.67 4.79
N LYS A 5 -7.44 -15.53 3.79
CA LYS A 5 -6.08 -16.00 3.50
C LYS A 5 -5.26 -14.75 3.28
N LYS A 6 -4.37 -14.41 4.22
CA LYS A 6 -3.43 -13.31 4.05
C LYS A 6 -2.69 -13.63 2.75
N THR A 7 -3.03 -12.91 1.68
CA THR A 7 -2.32 -13.00 0.41
C THR A 7 -0.87 -12.76 0.79
N THR A 8 -0.03 -13.77 0.64
CA THR A 8 1.40 -13.66 0.91
C THR A 8 1.91 -12.64 -0.09
N THR A 9 1.94 -11.39 0.34
CA THR A 9 2.07 -10.25 -0.53
C THR A 9 3.53 -10.16 -0.93
N ARG A 10 3.80 -10.24 -2.25
CA ARG A 10 5.16 -10.40 -2.79
C ARG A 10 5.83 -9.07 -3.14
N TRP A 11 5.16 -7.95 -2.88
CA TRP A 11 5.68 -6.59 -3.13
C TRP A 11 7.03 -6.32 -2.44
N TYR A 12 7.33 -7.01 -1.34
CA TYR A 12 8.63 -6.90 -0.63
C TYR A 12 9.72 -7.85 -1.17
N ASP A 13 9.35 -8.97 -1.80
CA ASP A 13 10.29 -10.06 -2.11
C ASP A 13 11.17 -9.76 -3.34
N GLY A 14 10.70 -8.91 -4.26
CA GLY A 14 11.47 -8.51 -5.45
C GLY A 14 11.71 -9.65 -6.48
N SER A 15 11.37 -10.91 -6.17
CA SER A 15 11.50 -12.02 -7.13
C SER A 15 10.31 -12.17 -8.07
N THR A 16 9.18 -11.48 -7.81
CA THR A 16 8.01 -11.51 -8.70
C THR A 16 8.06 -10.30 -9.64
N PRO A 17 7.98 -10.51 -10.97
CA PRO A 17 7.85 -9.43 -11.94
C PRO A 17 6.70 -8.48 -11.58
N LEU A 18 6.92 -7.17 -11.71
CA LEU A 18 5.91 -6.14 -11.43
C LEU A 18 4.59 -6.37 -12.19
N GLU A 19 4.68 -6.89 -13.41
CA GLU A 19 3.52 -7.23 -14.26
C GLU A 19 2.63 -8.35 -13.70
N GLU A 20 3.15 -9.19 -12.79
CA GLU A 20 2.39 -10.24 -12.12
C GLU A 20 1.79 -9.77 -10.79
N LEU A 21 2.16 -8.57 -10.33
CA LEU A 21 1.65 -7.97 -9.10
C LEU A 21 0.36 -7.20 -9.38
N SER A 22 -0.53 -7.16 -8.37
CA SER A 22 -1.70 -6.27 -8.43
C SER A 22 -1.26 -4.80 -8.52
N ALA A 23 -2.12 -3.92 -9.04
CA ALA A 23 -1.80 -2.49 -9.16
C ALA A 23 -1.36 -1.89 -7.81
N SER A 24 -2.03 -2.31 -6.72
CA SER A 24 -1.67 -1.91 -5.37
C SER A 24 -0.25 -2.35 -4.97
N GLU A 25 0.13 -3.59 -5.28
CA GLU A 25 1.47 -4.12 -4.98
C GLU A 25 2.58 -3.49 -5.83
N GLN A 26 2.28 -3.08 -7.06
CA GLN A 26 3.24 -2.34 -7.90
C GLN A 26 3.59 -1.00 -7.25
N VAL A 27 2.57 -0.24 -6.80
CA VAL A 27 2.77 1.03 -6.11
C VAL A 27 3.49 0.82 -4.77
N ALA A 28 3.14 -0.23 -4.01
CA ALA A 28 3.84 -0.60 -2.78
C ALA A 28 5.34 -0.81 -3.02
N HIS A 29 5.69 -1.53 -4.09
CA HIS A 29 7.07 -1.80 -4.47
C HIS A 29 7.82 -0.52 -4.85
N GLU A 30 7.22 0.35 -5.67
CA GLU A 30 7.81 1.65 -6.02
C GLU A 30 8.12 2.48 -4.77
N ILE A 31 7.16 2.62 -3.86
CA ILE A 31 7.34 3.43 -2.64
C ILE A 31 8.47 2.88 -1.78
N VAL A 32 8.61 1.57 -1.63
CA VAL A 32 9.68 0.99 -0.79
C VAL A 32 11.04 1.04 -1.48
N LEU A 33 11.09 0.99 -2.82
CA LEU A 33 12.31 1.22 -3.57
C LEU A 33 12.79 2.67 -3.43
N GLU A 34 11.89 3.66 -3.51
CA GLU A 34 12.22 5.08 -3.40
C GLU A 34 12.43 5.52 -1.95
N PHE A 35 11.60 5.01 -1.03
CA PHE A 35 11.52 5.39 0.37
C PHE A 35 11.57 4.14 1.27
N GLY A 36 12.74 3.50 1.35
CA GLY A 36 12.92 2.25 2.12
C GLY A 36 12.48 2.30 3.59
N ASP A 37 12.46 3.48 4.21
CA ASP A 37 11.98 3.67 5.59
C ASP A 37 10.44 3.52 5.73
N LEU A 38 9.71 3.64 4.62
CA LEU A 38 8.24 3.58 4.59
C LEU A 38 7.68 2.17 4.42
N ALA A 39 8.53 1.14 4.29
CA ALA A 39 8.12 -0.26 4.27
C ALA A 39 7.11 -0.66 5.38
N PRO A 40 7.29 -0.30 6.66
CA PRO A 40 6.29 -0.56 7.70
C PRO A 40 4.97 0.19 7.49
N SER A 41 4.97 1.36 6.84
CA SER A 41 3.76 2.13 6.54
C SER A 41 2.99 1.52 5.37
N VAL A 42 3.69 1.18 4.29
CA VAL A 42 3.14 0.45 3.13
C VAL A 42 2.56 -0.89 3.57
N GLY A 43 3.27 -1.63 4.42
CA GLY A 43 2.80 -2.89 4.98
C GLY A 43 1.47 -2.77 5.75
N ARG A 44 1.21 -1.65 6.41
CA ARG A 44 -0.09 -1.41 7.09
C ARG A 44 -1.23 -1.25 6.10
N ILE A 45 -1.01 -0.55 4.99
CA ILE A 45 -2.02 -0.38 3.93
C ILE A 45 -2.30 -1.73 3.25
N MET A 46 -1.25 -2.53 3.02
CA MET A 46 -1.36 -3.86 2.42
C MET A 46 -2.09 -4.89 3.32
N ASP A 47 -1.93 -4.84 4.64
CA ASP A 47 -2.62 -5.73 5.60
C ASP A 47 -4.01 -5.20 6.00
N ALA A 48 -4.41 -4.01 5.55
CA ALA A 48 -5.72 -3.45 5.84
C ALA A 48 -6.84 -4.27 5.21
N ASP A 49 -8.00 -4.30 5.88
CA ASP A 49 -9.21 -4.97 5.40
C ASP A 49 -9.90 -4.13 4.31
N LEU A 50 -9.20 -3.96 3.20
CA LEU A 50 -9.59 -3.22 2.01
C LEU A 50 -9.64 -4.17 0.80
N ASP A 51 -10.62 -3.95 -0.07
CA ASP A 51 -10.62 -4.54 -1.41
C ASP A 51 -9.51 -3.93 -2.28
N GLU A 52 -9.22 -4.52 -3.44
CA GLU A 52 -8.08 -4.10 -4.27
C GLU A 52 -8.16 -2.62 -4.68
N ASP A 53 -9.32 -2.15 -5.12
CA ASP A 53 -9.55 -0.76 -5.54
C ASP A 53 -9.36 0.24 -4.39
N GLN A 54 -9.87 -0.08 -3.21
CA GLN A 54 -9.69 0.73 -2.00
C GLN A 54 -8.22 0.72 -1.56
N ARG A 55 -7.56 -0.43 -1.62
CA ARG A 55 -6.14 -0.55 -1.29
C ARG A 55 -5.27 0.25 -2.25
N LEU A 56 -5.56 0.18 -3.55
CA LEU A 56 -4.90 0.97 -4.57
C LEU A 56 -5.09 2.47 -4.28
N THR A 57 -6.32 2.90 -4.00
CA THR A 57 -6.63 4.28 -3.64
C THR A 57 -5.82 4.74 -2.43
N ALA A 58 -5.84 3.98 -1.32
CA ALA A 58 -5.07 4.31 -0.11
C ALA A 58 -3.57 4.45 -0.41
N MET A 59 -3.03 3.59 -1.26
CA MET A 59 -1.61 3.54 -1.56
C MET A 59 -1.15 4.64 -2.52
N VAL A 60 -1.98 4.98 -3.50
CA VAL A 60 -1.76 6.14 -4.37
C VAL A 60 -1.86 7.43 -3.55
N SER A 61 -2.86 7.58 -2.68
CA SER A 61 -2.96 8.74 -1.77
C SER A 61 -1.77 8.83 -0.84
N PHE A 62 -1.30 7.71 -0.28
CA PHE A 62 -0.09 7.67 0.52
C PHE A 62 1.14 8.09 -0.31
N ARG A 63 1.33 7.58 -1.53
CA ARG A 63 2.43 7.98 -2.43
C ARG A 63 2.43 9.47 -2.72
N ASP A 64 1.28 10.01 -3.15
CA ASP A 64 1.12 11.41 -3.54
C ASP A 64 1.40 12.35 -2.36
N SER A 65 0.94 11.97 -1.16
CA SER A 65 1.21 12.70 0.08
C SER A 65 2.70 12.80 0.44
N LEU A 66 3.56 11.92 -0.09
CA LEU A 66 5.00 12.01 0.16
C LEU A 66 5.62 13.23 -0.53
N ASP A 67 5.07 13.67 -1.66
CA ASP A 67 5.51 14.89 -2.34
C ASP A 67 4.97 16.15 -1.67
N GLU A 68 3.78 16.07 -1.06
CA GLU A 68 3.13 17.21 -0.39
C GLU A 68 3.44 17.27 1.12
N PRO A 69 4.29 18.21 1.58
CA PRO A 69 4.59 18.35 3.00
C PRO A 69 3.35 18.80 3.79
N GLY A 70 2.91 17.95 4.72
CA GLY A 70 1.77 18.23 5.60
C GLY A 70 0.48 17.55 5.18
N ASP A 71 0.48 16.80 4.06
CA ASP A 71 -0.69 16.02 3.67
C ASP A 71 -0.99 14.92 4.72
N PRO A 72 -2.25 14.79 5.16
CA PRO A 72 -2.62 13.87 6.23
C PRO A 72 -2.56 12.40 5.80
N ASN A 73 -2.63 12.08 4.50
CA ASN A 73 -2.47 10.73 3.97
C ASN A 73 -1.02 10.22 4.07
N ARG A 74 -0.06 11.06 4.50
CA ARG A 74 1.27 10.59 4.94
C ARG A 74 1.19 9.63 6.11
N ASP A 75 0.10 9.67 6.88
CA ASP A 75 -0.21 8.61 7.83
C ASP A 75 -0.97 7.48 7.10
N PRO A 76 -0.42 6.25 7.05
CA PRO A 76 -1.10 5.14 6.39
C PRO A 76 -2.49 4.85 6.97
N ARG A 77 -2.75 5.18 8.25
CA ARG A 77 -4.08 5.00 8.88
C ARG A 77 -5.11 5.96 8.31
N VAL A 78 -4.70 7.19 7.99
CA VAL A 78 -5.57 8.19 7.36
C VAL A 78 -5.84 7.80 5.91
N ALA A 79 -4.80 7.40 5.18
CA ALA A 79 -4.95 6.91 3.81
C ALA A 79 -5.93 5.73 3.71
N ILE A 80 -5.82 4.75 4.63
CA ILE A 80 -6.75 3.62 4.74
C ILE A 80 -8.19 4.11 5.02
N ALA A 81 -8.36 5.04 5.97
CA ALA A 81 -9.69 5.55 6.33
C ALA A 81 -10.35 6.31 5.17
N ASN A 82 -9.58 7.11 4.44
CA ASN A 82 -10.06 7.89 3.30
C ASN A 82 -10.39 7.03 2.08
N ALA A 83 -9.71 5.88 1.90
CA ALA A 83 -10.02 4.97 0.80
C ALA A 83 -11.20 4.02 1.11
N GLY A 84 -11.54 3.85 2.39
CA GLY A 84 -12.66 3.03 2.83
C GLY A 84 -14.03 3.74 2.82
N THR A 85 -14.07 5.03 2.47
CA THR A 85 -15.30 5.84 2.44
C THR A 85 -16.02 5.81 1.11
#